data_AF-A0A067E6Y1-F1
#
_entry.id   AF-A0A067E6Y1-F1
#
_cell.length_a   1.000
_cell.length_b   1.000
_cell.length_c   1.000
_cell.angle_alpha   90.00
_cell.angle_beta   90.00
_cell.angle_gamma   90.00
#
_symmetry.space_group_name_H-M   'P 1'
#
loop_
_entity.id
_entity.type
_entity.pdbx_description
1 polymer ?
#
loop_
_entity_poly.entity_id
_entity_poly.type
_entity_poly.pdbx_seq_one_letter_code
_entity_poly.pdbx_strand_id
1 'polypeptide(L)'
;MQESGPSLIARSEWSWTKPVDENSSKASGWPTLKPKRPLVINLASAEEQAKLSAGRLQQKILDACQEFFVKSSGSDRDESDDEDEDDLMDEDRSDKSEVFKFFLKVFTENSELRSYYEKYSADGEFCCLVCGGIGKKVWKRFKDCHGLLQHSTGILKTKKKRAHRAFGQVVCKVLGWDIDCLPMIVLKDFSK
;
A
#
# COMPACT_ATOMS: atom_id res chain seq x y z
N MET A 1 23.96 3.54 -59.93
CA MET A 1 24.08 2.33 -59.09
C MET A 1 23.33 2.59 -57.78
N GLN A 2 22.49 1.63 -57.40
CA GLN A 2 22.00 1.29 -56.05
C GLN A 2 20.89 2.10 -55.36
N GLU A 3 19.80 1.35 -55.13
CA GLU A 3 18.75 1.49 -54.12
C GLU A 3 19.25 1.23 -52.70
N SER A 4 18.52 1.77 -51.70
CA SER A 4 18.22 1.18 -50.38
C SER A 4 17.14 2.06 -49.74
N GLY A 5 15.98 1.62 -49.24
CA GLY A 5 15.57 0.33 -48.69
C GLY A 5 15.09 0.56 -47.23
N PRO A 6 13.83 0.29 -46.86
CA PRO A 6 13.30 0.57 -45.52
C PRO A 6 13.71 -0.51 -44.50
N SER A 7 13.97 -0.07 -43.26
CA SER A 7 14.34 -0.93 -42.13
C SER A 7 13.13 -1.73 -41.62
N LEU A 8 13.15 -3.04 -41.86
CA LEU A 8 12.35 -4.04 -41.16
C LEU A 8 13.29 -4.80 -40.22
N ILE A 9 13.13 -4.60 -38.90
CA ILE A 9 13.82 -5.48 -37.94
C ILE A 9 12.94 -6.71 -37.71
N ALA A 10 13.38 -7.78 -38.35
CA ALA A 10 12.85 -9.12 -38.24
C ALA A 10 13.08 -9.72 -36.84
N ARG A 11 12.11 -10.52 -36.41
CA ARG A 11 12.10 -11.33 -35.20
C ARG A 11 13.06 -12.51 -35.40
N SER A 12 14.21 -12.50 -34.73
CA SER A 12 15.15 -13.64 -34.78
C SER A 12 14.79 -14.69 -33.74
N GLU A 13 14.37 -15.85 -34.24
CA GLU A 13 14.30 -17.13 -33.55
C GLU A 13 15.68 -17.49 -32.96
N TRP A 14 15.68 -17.89 -31.69
CA TRP A 14 16.90 -18.36 -31.03
C TRP A 14 17.15 -19.83 -31.40
N SER A 15 18.09 -20.02 -32.31
CA SER A 15 18.71 -21.30 -32.64
C SER A 15 19.59 -21.77 -31.48
N TRP A 16 19.28 -22.93 -30.89
CA TRP A 16 20.16 -23.59 -29.93
C TRP A 16 21.18 -24.45 -30.66
N THR A 17 22.46 -24.15 -30.44
CA THR A 17 23.60 -24.97 -30.85
C THR A 17 23.63 -26.29 -30.07
N LYS A 18 23.90 -27.40 -30.77
CA LYS A 18 24.09 -28.73 -30.18
C LYS A 18 25.54 -28.91 -29.71
N PRO A 19 25.81 -29.54 -28.57
CA PRO A 19 27.10 -30.18 -28.33
C PRO A 19 27.13 -31.54 -29.05
N VAL A 20 28.25 -31.80 -29.72
CA VAL A 20 28.63 -33.08 -30.32
C VAL A 20 28.91 -34.13 -29.24
N ASP A 21 28.40 -35.33 -29.47
CA ASP A 21 28.57 -36.51 -28.63
C ASP A 21 29.96 -37.15 -28.82
N GLU A 22 30.60 -37.58 -27.74
CA GLU A 22 31.60 -38.66 -27.78
C GLU A 22 31.57 -39.46 -26.46
N ASN A 23 30.80 -40.54 -26.43
CA ASN A 23 31.31 -41.88 -26.13
C ASN A 23 30.21 -42.95 -26.21
N SER A 24 30.49 -43.95 -27.06
CA SER A 24 29.77 -45.18 -27.37
C SER A 24 29.29 -46.00 -26.16
N SER A 25 28.02 -46.47 -26.16
CA SER A 25 27.66 -47.87 -26.49
C SER A 25 26.18 -48.20 -26.19
N LYS A 26 25.60 -49.10 -26.98
CA LYS A 26 24.19 -49.52 -27.01
C LYS A 26 23.66 -50.09 -25.67
N ALA A 27 22.53 -49.55 -25.20
CA ALA A 27 21.43 -50.34 -24.62
C ALA A 27 20.12 -49.57 -24.78
N SER A 28 19.14 -50.19 -25.44
CA SER A 28 17.79 -49.67 -25.62
C SER A 28 17.06 -49.69 -24.28
N GLY A 29 16.66 -48.53 -23.77
CA GLY A 29 15.87 -48.39 -22.57
C GLY A 29 15.68 -46.92 -22.26
N TRP A 30 14.48 -46.39 -22.51
CA TRP A 30 14.13 -45.02 -22.11
C TRP A 30 14.46 -44.82 -20.63
N PRO A 31 15.07 -43.69 -20.22
CA PRO A 31 15.22 -43.40 -18.81
C PRO A 31 13.80 -43.29 -18.24
N THR A 32 13.46 -44.19 -17.33
CA THR A 32 12.26 -44.02 -16.51
C THR A 32 12.46 -42.73 -15.71
N LEU A 33 11.87 -41.65 -16.19
CA LEU A 33 11.75 -40.42 -15.45
C LEU A 33 10.87 -40.76 -14.25
N LYS A 34 11.50 -41.04 -13.11
CA LYS A 34 10.81 -41.02 -11.83
C LYS A 34 10.02 -39.72 -11.78
N PRO A 35 8.72 -39.73 -11.46
CA PRO A 35 7.93 -38.50 -11.39
C PRO A 35 8.70 -37.50 -10.53
N LYS A 36 9.21 -36.45 -11.17
CA LYS A 36 9.81 -35.33 -10.46
C LYS A 36 8.68 -34.84 -9.56
N ARG A 37 8.96 -34.82 -8.25
CA ARG A 37 8.01 -34.40 -7.20
C ARG A 37 7.16 -33.26 -7.75
N PRO A 38 5.83 -33.29 -7.56
CA PRO A 38 4.96 -32.27 -8.12
C PRO A 38 5.59 -30.91 -7.80
N LEU A 39 5.81 -30.11 -8.85
CA LEU A 39 6.13 -28.70 -8.69
C LEU A 39 5.06 -28.17 -7.75
N VAL A 40 5.43 -27.92 -6.50
CA VAL A 40 4.55 -27.27 -5.55
C VAL A 40 4.43 -25.86 -6.11
N ILE A 41 3.43 -25.67 -6.96
CA ILE A 41 2.84 -24.36 -7.17
C ILE A 41 2.44 -23.98 -5.74
N ASN A 42 3.19 -23.06 -5.13
CA ASN A 42 2.93 -22.58 -3.78
C ASN A 42 1.52 -21.99 -3.80
N LEU A 43 0.53 -22.81 -3.49
CA LEU A 43 -0.83 -22.38 -3.27
C LEU A 43 -0.74 -21.48 -2.06
N ALA A 44 -0.90 -20.17 -2.28
CA ALA A 44 -0.80 -19.18 -1.22
C ALA A 44 -1.66 -19.65 -0.04
N SER A 45 -1.09 -19.65 1.16
CA SER A 45 -1.87 -19.92 2.38
C SER A 45 -3.09 -19.00 2.41
N ALA A 46 -4.18 -19.45 3.04
CA ALA A 46 -5.39 -18.62 3.20
C ALA A 46 -5.07 -17.23 3.78
N GLU A 47 -4.03 -17.15 4.61
CA GLU A 47 -3.49 -15.90 5.14
C GLU A 47 -2.86 -14.99 4.07
N GLU A 48 -1.96 -15.54 3.25
CA GLU A 48 -1.31 -14.82 2.15
C GLU A 48 -2.35 -14.34 1.13
N GLN A 49 -3.34 -15.16 0.84
CA GLN A 49 -4.46 -14.77 -0.03
C GLN A 49 -5.28 -13.62 0.57
N ALA A 50 -5.51 -13.62 1.89
CA ALA A 50 -6.19 -12.53 2.58
C ALA A 50 -5.37 -11.23 2.52
N LYS A 51 -4.05 -11.29 2.76
CA LYS A 51 -3.12 -10.13 2.65
C LYS A 51 -3.11 -9.56 1.23
N LEU A 52 -3.07 -10.42 0.20
CA LEU A 52 -3.14 -9.99 -1.21
C LEU A 52 -4.49 -9.33 -1.56
N SER A 53 -5.59 -9.88 -1.05
CA SER A 53 -6.94 -9.37 -1.29
C SER A 53 -7.13 -8.00 -0.62
N ALA A 54 -6.64 -7.87 0.61
CA ALA A 54 -6.60 -6.60 1.33
C ALA A 54 -5.74 -5.54 0.63
N GLY A 55 -4.59 -5.93 0.06
CA GLY A 55 -3.76 -5.03 -0.74
C GLY A 55 -4.53 -4.47 -1.96
N ARG A 56 -5.27 -5.33 -2.67
CA ARG A 56 -6.13 -4.89 -3.79
C ARG A 56 -7.27 -3.99 -3.32
N LEU A 57 -7.88 -4.29 -2.18
CA LEU A 57 -8.95 -3.48 -1.60
C LEU A 57 -8.44 -2.09 -1.20
N GLN A 58 -7.29 -2.03 -0.51
CA GLN A 58 -6.65 -0.76 -0.17
C GLN A 58 -6.34 0.06 -1.42
N GLN A 59 -5.86 -0.56 -2.51
CA GLN A 59 -5.63 0.17 -3.76
C GLN A 59 -6.92 0.78 -4.33
N LYS A 60 -8.03 0.04 -4.36
CA LYS A 60 -9.34 0.60 -4.80
C LYS A 60 -9.79 1.78 -3.94
N ILE A 61 -9.56 1.70 -2.63
CA ILE A 61 -9.90 2.78 -1.70
C ILE A 61 -8.99 3.99 -1.92
N LEU A 62 -7.71 3.78 -2.27
CA LEU A 62 -6.80 4.87 -2.60
C LEU A 62 -7.29 5.67 -3.81
N ASP A 63 -7.87 5.01 -4.82
CA ASP A 63 -8.46 5.70 -5.97
C ASP A 63 -9.62 6.62 -5.53
N ALA A 64 -10.49 6.13 -4.64
CA ALA A 64 -11.56 6.94 -4.04
C ALA A 64 -11.02 8.10 -3.18
N CYS A 65 -9.94 7.89 -2.44
CA CYS A 65 -9.26 8.94 -1.68
C CYS A 65 -8.67 10.00 -2.61
N GLN A 66 -8.10 9.59 -3.73
CA GLN A 66 -7.55 10.51 -4.74
C GLN A 66 -8.65 11.39 -5.32
N GLU A 67 -9.77 10.80 -5.73
CA GLU A 67 -10.92 11.58 -6.20
C GLU A 67 -11.42 12.59 -5.16
N PHE A 68 -11.52 12.17 -3.89
CA PHE A 68 -11.95 13.02 -2.80
C PHE A 68 -11.02 14.23 -2.62
N PHE A 69 -9.70 13.99 -2.59
CA PHE A 69 -8.72 15.07 -2.40
C PHE A 69 -8.54 15.97 -3.63
N VAL A 70 -8.78 15.47 -4.84
CA VAL A 70 -8.81 16.27 -6.07
C VAL A 70 -10.03 17.19 -6.07
N LYS A 71 -11.23 16.67 -5.77
CA LYS A 71 -12.48 17.45 -5.69
C LYS A 71 -12.36 18.57 -4.65
N SER A 72 -11.73 18.28 -3.51
CA SER A 72 -11.45 19.27 -2.45
C SER A 72 -10.44 20.36 -2.85
N SER A 73 -9.61 20.14 -3.86
CA SER A 73 -8.58 21.09 -4.32
C SER A 73 -9.02 21.98 -5.49
N GLY A 74 -10.11 21.63 -6.19
CA GLY A 74 -10.64 22.37 -7.33
C GLY A 74 -11.69 23.43 -6.98
N SER A 75 -12.06 23.54 -5.71
CA SER A 75 -12.78 24.70 -5.18
C SER A 75 -11.71 25.67 -4.70
N ASP A 76 -11.54 26.81 -5.38
CA ASP A 76 -10.55 27.86 -5.09
C ASP A 76 -10.61 28.36 -3.63
N ARG A 77 -10.03 27.59 -2.74
CA ARG A 77 -9.65 27.97 -1.39
C ARG A 77 -8.18 27.63 -1.32
N ASP A 78 -7.37 28.67 -1.46
CA ASP A 78 -5.98 28.66 -1.03
C ASP A 78 -5.98 28.40 0.48
N GLU A 79 -6.09 27.12 0.86
CA GLU A 79 -5.93 26.69 2.24
C GLU A 79 -4.42 26.75 2.50
N SER A 80 -3.97 27.94 2.89
CA SER A 80 -2.65 28.21 3.44
C SER A 80 -2.38 27.25 4.60
N ASP A 81 -1.69 26.14 4.32
CA ASP A 81 -1.32 25.10 5.29
C ASP A 81 -0.07 25.50 6.11
N ASP A 82 0.26 26.79 6.14
CA ASP A 82 1.51 27.33 6.70
C ASP A 82 1.26 28.65 7.46
N GLU A 83 0.48 28.64 8.54
CA GLU A 83 0.69 29.60 9.63
C GLU A 83 0.72 28.82 10.95
N ASP A 84 1.95 28.63 11.44
CA ASP A 84 2.28 28.17 12.78
C ASP A 84 1.76 29.18 13.80
N GLU A 85 0.55 29.00 14.32
CA GLU A 85 0.19 29.51 15.66
C GLU A 85 -0.69 28.48 16.39
N ASP A 86 -0.15 28.01 17.50
CA ASP A 86 -0.79 27.29 18.61
C ASP A 86 -1.40 25.90 18.34
N ASP A 87 -0.59 24.92 18.73
CA ASP A 87 -0.88 23.51 19.05
C ASP A 87 -1.86 23.39 20.25
N LEU A 88 -2.97 24.13 20.24
CA LEU A 88 -4.04 24.00 21.23
C LEU A 88 -5.10 23.06 20.69
N MET A 89 -4.91 21.77 20.97
CA MET A 89 -5.96 20.83 21.39
C MET A 89 -7.37 21.10 20.82
N ASP A 90 -7.54 21.17 19.50
CA ASP A 90 -8.87 21.05 18.88
C ASP A 90 -9.17 19.56 18.65
N GLU A 91 -9.12 18.80 19.74
CA GLU A 91 -9.63 17.43 19.82
C GLU A 91 -11.16 17.42 19.53
N ASP A 92 -11.85 18.56 19.76
CA ASP A 92 -13.31 18.69 19.78
C ASP A 92 -13.98 19.04 18.43
N ARG A 93 -13.23 19.21 17.33
CA ARG A 93 -13.83 19.42 15.99
C ARG A 93 -13.38 18.49 14.88
N SER A 94 -12.54 17.49 15.14
CA SER A 94 -12.15 16.56 14.08
C SER A 94 -13.34 15.73 13.55
N ASP A 95 -14.25 15.28 14.42
CA ASP A 95 -15.45 14.51 14.07
C ASP A 95 -16.44 15.27 13.14
N LYS A 96 -16.32 16.60 13.06
CA LYS A 96 -17.14 17.44 12.16
C LYS A 96 -16.52 17.61 10.78
N SER A 97 -15.23 17.36 10.63
CA SER A 97 -14.51 17.56 9.36
C SER A 97 -15.04 16.65 8.27
N GLU A 98 -15.13 17.17 7.04
CA GLU A 98 -15.55 16.38 5.88
C GLU A 98 -14.62 15.19 5.63
N VAL A 99 -13.34 15.35 5.95
CA VAL A 99 -12.32 14.30 5.85
C VAL A 99 -12.60 13.17 6.85
N PHE A 100 -12.92 13.48 8.10
CA PHE A 100 -13.30 12.48 9.09
C PHE A 100 -14.55 11.71 8.66
N LYS A 101 -15.59 12.42 8.23
CA LYS A 101 -16.84 11.82 7.73
C LYS A 101 -16.59 10.92 6.53
N PHE A 102 -15.74 11.35 5.60
CA PHE A 102 -15.33 10.56 4.46
C PHE A 102 -14.67 9.24 4.89
N PHE A 103 -13.64 9.29 5.74
CA PHE A 103 -12.98 8.06 6.19
C PHE A 103 -13.90 7.18 7.03
N LEU A 104 -14.72 7.75 7.91
CA LEU A 104 -15.69 6.99 8.68
C LEU A 104 -16.65 6.23 7.76
N LYS A 105 -17.15 6.88 6.70
CA LYS A 105 -17.96 6.25 5.66
C LYS A 105 -17.21 5.13 4.96
N VAL A 106 -15.96 5.35 4.54
CA VAL A 106 -15.11 4.31 3.92
C VAL A 106 -15.02 3.06 4.80
N PHE A 107 -14.71 3.19 6.08
CA PHE A 107 -14.61 2.02 6.97
C PHE A 107 -15.95 1.38 7.32
N THR A 108 -17.04 2.16 7.34
CA THR A 108 -18.39 1.66 7.65
C THR A 108 -18.97 0.90 6.46
N GLU A 109 -18.74 1.37 5.24
CA GLU A 109 -19.25 0.75 4.01
C GLU A 109 -18.38 -0.41 3.50
N ASN A 110 -17.12 -0.50 3.95
CA ASN A 110 -16.19 -1.56 3.55
C ASN A 110 -15.86 -2.47 4.74
N SER A 111 -16.77 -3.38 5.06
CA SER A 111 -16.60 -4.34 6.17
C SER A 111 -15.35 -5.21 6.02
N GLU A 112 -14.94 -5.55 4.79
CA GLU A 112 -13.71 -6.28 4.49
C GLU A 112 -12.45 -5.50 4.90
N LEU A 113 -12.43 -4.19 4.64
CA LEU A 113 -11.33 -3.31 5.04
C LEU A 113 -11.23 -3.27 6.57
N ARG A 114 -12.37 -3.03 7.23
CA ARG A 114 -12.44 -2.99 8.69
C ARG A 114 -11.97 -4.31 9.31
N SER A 115 -12.49 -5.43 8.82
CA SER A 115 -12.15 -6.77 9.29
C SER A 115 -10.65 -7.07 9.11
N TYR A 116 -10.05 -6.58 8.02
CA TYR A 116 -8.62 -6.72 7.81
C TYR A 116 -7.80 -5.91 8.82
N TYR A 117 -8.17 -4.66 9.10
CA TYR A 117 -7.50 -3.83 10.10
C TYR A 117 -7.58 -4.44 11.50
N GLU A 118 -8.73 -5.04 11.84
CA GLU A 118 -8.92 -5.73 13.11
C GLU A 118 -8.07 -7.00 13.21
N LYS A 119 -8.21 -7.90 12.23
CA LYS A 119 -7.58 -9.22 12.24
C LYS A 119 -6.06 -9.18 12.07
N TYR A 120 -5.55 -8.27 11.25
CA TYR A 120 -4.13 -8.18 10.90
C TYR A 120 -3.44 -6.97 11.54
N SER A 121 -3.99 -6.45 12.63
CA SER A 121 -3.47 -5.26 13.32
C SER A 121 -2.00 -5.33 13.69
N ALA A 122 -1.44 -6.52 13.97
CA ALA A 122 -0.04 -6.72 14.39
C ALA A 122 0.91 -7.23 13.29
N ASP A 123 0.42 -7.90 12.25
CA ASP A 123 1.22 -8.51 11.17
C ASP A 123 0.53 -8.36 9.82
N GLY A 124 0.09 -7.15 9.55
CA GLY A 124 -0.56 -6.78 8.31
C GLY A 124 0.39 -6.05 7.38
N GLU A 125 -0.17 -5.58 6.28
CA GLU A 125 0.43 -4.51 5.52
C GLU A 125 -0.60 -3.41 5.31
N PHE A 126 -0.24 -2.22 5.75
CA PHE A 126 -1.11 -1.05 5.76
C PHE A 126 -0.49 0.09 4.99
N CYS A 127 -1.31 0.92 4.33
CA CYS A 127 -0.87 2.21 3.80
C CYS A 127 -1.63 3.35 4.47
N CYS A 128 -1.01 4.53 4.50
CA CYS A 128 -1.73 5.74 4.85
C CYS A 128 -2.58 6.18 3.66
N LEU A 129 -3.90 6.10 3.82
CA LEU A 129 -4.86 6.46 2.77
C LEU A 129 -4.77 7.93 2.37
N VAL A 130 -4.34 8.80 3.30
CA VAL A 130 -4.11 10.22 3.04
C VAL A 130 -2.87 10.44 2.18
N CYS A 131 -1.73 9.82 2.52
CA CYS A 131 -0.53 9.86 1.66
C CYS A 131 -0.88 9.40 0.26
N GLY A 132 -1.49 8.22 0.15
CA GLY A 132 -1.80 7.62 -1.14
C GLY A 132 -2.80 8.44 -1.94
N GLY A 133 -3.85 8.96 -1.30
CA GLY A 133 -4.87 9.80 -1.96
C GLY A 133 -4.34 11.16 -2.42
N ILE A 134 -3.34 11.75 -1.74
CA ILE A 134 -2.68 12.99 -2.22
C ILE A 134 -1.66 12.67 -3.34
N GLY A 135 -1.44 11.39 -3.67
CA GLY A 135 -0.45 10.95 -4.65
C GLY A 135 1.00 11.04 -4.15
N LYS A 136 1.20 11.22 -2.83
CA LYS A 136 2.53 11.29 -2.21
C LYS A 136 2.84 9.99 -1.48
N LYS A 137 4.04 9.43 -1.66
CA LYS A 137 4.51 8.27 -0.87
C LYS A 137 3.54 7.06 -0.87
N VAL A 138 2.81 6.85 -1.97
CA VAL A 138 1.89 5.70 -2.17
C VAL A 138 2.56 4.34 -1.90
N TRP A 139 3.90 4.29 -2.05
CA TRP A 139 4.69 3.07 -1.82
C TRP A 139 4.96 2.76 -0.35
N LYS A 140 4.74 3.69 0.60
CA LYS A 140 5.07 3.44 2.01
C LYS A 140 4.02 2.52 2.64
N ARG A 141 4.48 1.36 3.09
CA ARG A 141 3.70 0.35 3.81
C ARG A 141 4.15 0.26 5.27
N PHE A 142 3.23 -0.04 6.17
CA PHE A 142 3.43 -0.25 7.59
C PHE A 142 3.09 -1.71 7.91
N LYS A 143 3.92 -2.38 8.71
CA LYS A 143 3.78 -3.81 9.05
C LYS A 143 2.72 -4.09 10.12
N ASP A 144 2.31 -3.05 10.81
CA ASP A 144 1.29 -3.11 11.85
C ASP A 144 0.47 -1.80 11.85
N CYS A 145 -0.70 -1.86 12.46
CA CYS A 145 -1.63 -0.75 12.54
C CYS A 145 -1.10 0.36 13.47
N HIS A 146 -0.32 0.03 14.49
CA HIS A 146 0.27 1.03 15.39
C HIS A 146 1.28 1.93 14.67
N GLY A 147 2.14 1.36 13.83
CA GLY A 147 3.09 2.11 13.00
C GLY A 147 2.37 3.00 11.98
N LEU A 148 1.22 2.55 11.46
CA LEU A 148 0.35 3.40 10.64
C LEU A 148 -0.22 4.56 11.46
N LEU A 149 -0.72 4.30 12.68
CA LEU A 149 -1.32 5.31 13.54
C LEU A 149 -0.30 6.35 14.01
N GLN A 150 0.89 5.92 14.45
CA GLN A 150 2.01 6.81 14.78
C GLN A 150 2.39 7.70 13.61
N HIS A 151 2.35 7.16 12.39
CA HIS A 151 2.56 7.97 11.21
C HIS A 151 1.42 8.97 10.98
N SER A 152 0.17 8.58 11.16
CA SER A 152 -1.00 9.45 10.97
C SER A 152 -1.06 10.60 12.00
N THR A 153 -0.67 10.35 13.25
CA THR A 153 -0.74 11.34 14.34
C THR A 153 0.53 12.19 14.46
N GLY A 154 1.71 11.60 14.25
CA GLY A 154 3.02 12.24 14.40
C GLY A 154 3.55 12.94 13.14
N ILE A 155 2.72 13.18 12.13
CA ILE A 155 3.18 13.76 10.87
C ILE A 155 3.38 15.27 10.97
N LEU A 156 4.63 15.70 10.85
CA LEU A 156 4.99 17.12 10.94
C LEU A 156 5.37 17.75 9.59
N LYS A 157 5.80 16.94 8.61
CA LYS A 157 6.48 17.41 7.39
C LYS A 157 5.69 17.15 6.09
N THR A 158 4.39 16.91 6.16
CA THR A 158 3.56 16.69 4.96
C THR A 158 2.37 17.63 4.94
N LYS A 159 1.92 17.97 3.72
CA LYS A 159 0.66 18.67 3.50
C LYS A 159 -0.51 17.89 4.09
N LYS A 160 -1.59 18.60 4.45
CA LYS A 160 -2.84 18.05 5.00
C LYS A 160 -2.65 17.31 6.34
N LYS A 161 -1.85 17.88 7.26
CA LYS A 161 -1.63 17.30 8.61
C LYS A 161 -2.94 16.93 9.31
N ARG A 162 -3.96 17.80 9.23
CA ARG A 162 -5.31 17.57 9.78
C ARG A 162 -5.98 16.32 9.20
N ALA A 163 -5.84 16.05 7.90
CA ALA A 163 -6.41 14.85 7.26
C ALA A 163 -5.75 13.57 7.76
N HIS A 164 -4.43 13.60 7.98
CA HIS A 164 -3.71 12.48 8.57
C HIS A 164 -4.20 12.18 9.99
N ARG A 165 -4.32 13.20 10.85
CA ARG A 165 -4.85 13.04 12.21
C ARG A 165 -6.29 12.49 12.19
N ALA A 166 -7.17 13.07 11.38
CA ALA A 166 -8.55 12.61 11.23
C ALA A 166 -8.63 11.13 10.77
N PHE A 167 -7.79 10.73 9.82
CA PHE A 167 -7.68 9.33 9.41
C PHE A 167 -7.26 8.41 10.57
N GLY A 168 -6.25 8.80 11.35
CA GLY A 168 -5.84 8.07 12.54
C GLY A 168 -6.97 7.91 13.58
N GLN A 169 -7.72 8.99 13.83
CA GLN A 169 -8.84 8.97 14.76
C GLN A 169 -9.97 8.05 14.29
N VAL A 170 -10.31 8.07 12.99
CA VAL A 170 -11.30 7.13 12.44
C VAL A 170 -10.85 5.69 12.62
N VAL A 171 -9.59 5.37 12.33
CA VAL A 171 -9.06 4.01 12.50
C VAL A 171 -9.20 3.56 13.96
N CYS A 172 -8.84 4.40 14.93
CA CYS A 172 -9.03 4.07 16.34
C CYS A 172 -10.51 3.86 16.68
N LYS A 173 -11.38 4.77 16.23
CA LYS A 173 -12.83 4.71 16.46
C LYS A 173 -13.48 3.42 15.94
N VAL A 174 -13.12 2.98 14.73
CA VAL A 174 -13.72 1.76 14.13
C VAL A 174 -13.18 0.47 14.71
N LEU A 175 -11.97 0.51 15.29
CA LEU A 175 -11.36 -0.61 16.00
C LEU A 175 -11.69 -0.62 17.49
N GLY A 176 -12.38 0.40 18.00
CA GLY A 176 -12.68 0.55 19.43
C GLY A 176 -11.43 0.80 20.27
N TRP A 177 -10.38 1.36 19.67
CA TRP A 177 -9.15 1.72 20.37
C TRP A 177 -9.26 3.14 20.90
N ASP A 178 -8.72 3.34 22.10
CA ASP A 178 -8.57 4.66 22.68
C ASP A 178 -7.38 5.38 22.04
N ILE A 179 -7.63 6.57 21.50
CA ILE A 179 -6.62 7.37 20.80
C ILE A 179 -5.53 7.83 21.77
N ASP A 180 -5.90 8.08 23.03
CA ASP A 180 -4.99 8.49 24.10
C ASP A 180 -4.02 7.37 24.52
N CYS A 181 -4.36 6.13 24.19
CA CYS A 181 -3.54 4.96 24.47
C CYS A 181 -2.49 4.69 23.38
N LEU A 182 -2.46 5.46 22.29
CA LEU A 182 -1.44 5.28 21.26
C LEU A 182 -0.09 5.78 21.77
N PRO A 183 0.99 4.98 21.67
CA PRO A 183 2.32 5.43 22.07
C PRO A 183 2.77 6.57 21.14
N MET A 184 2.55 7.81 21.59
CA MET A 184 3.13 8.98 20.97
C MET A 184 4.64 8.94 21.18
N ILE A 185 5.39 8.92 20.08
CA ILE A 185 6.83 9.06 20.15
C ILE A 185 7.11 10.51 20.56
N VAL A 186 7.37 10.72 21.85
CA VAL A 186 7.95 11.98 22.33
C VAL A 186 9.34 12.08 21.71
N LEU A 187 9.51 12.96 20.72
CA LEU A 187 10.83 13.32 20.23
C LEU A 187 11.58 13.95 21.42
N LYS A 188 12.52 13.20 21.99
CA LYS A 188 13.48 13.79 22.93
C LYS A 188 14.40 14.71 22.14
N ASP A 189 14.25 16.01 22.38
CA ASP A 189 15.21 17.00 21.91
C ASP A 189 16.58 16.72 22.53
N PHE A 190 17.54 16.33 21.68
CA PHE A 190 18.95 16.37 22.05
C PHE A 190 19.47 17.78 21.80
N SER A 191 19.20 18.70 22.74
CA SER A 191 19.93 19.96 22.81
C SER A 191 21.38 19.67 23.22
N LYS A 192 22.34 20.14 22.41
CA LYS A 192 23.76 20.18 22.75
C LYS A 192 24.26 21.61 22.63
#